data_AF-A0A7K3XJR6-F1
#
_entry.id   AF-A0A7K3XJR6-F1
#
_cell.length_a   1.000
_cell.length_b   1.000
_cell.length_c   1.000
_cell.angle_alpha   90.00
_cell.angle_beta   90.00
_cell.angle_gamma   90.00
#
_symmetry.space_group_name_H-M   'P 1'
#
loop_
_entity.id
_entity.type
_entity.pdbx_description
1 polymer ?
#
loop_
_entity_poly.entity_id
_entity_poly.type
_entity_poly.pdbx_seq_one_letter_code
_entity_poly.pdbx_strand_id
1 'polypeptide(L)'
;MLQPKKVKFRRVQKGKLKGNAQRGNQLSFGSFGIKCLETAWITGRQIEAARVAVTRHMQRQGQIWIRIFPDKPITKKPAEVRMGKGKGAPEGFVATVTPGRIMIEVEGVPFLLAKEALRLAAQKLPVTTRFVVRRDFVESLIIE
;
A
#
# COMPACT_ATOMS: atom_id res chain seq x y z
N MET A 1 -7.19 11.47 4.99
CA MET A 1 -6.17 10.39 5.09
C MET A 1 -6.84 9.15 5.63
N LEU A 2 -6.52 7.96 5.10
CA LEU A 2 -7.13 6.71 5.56
C LEU A 2 -6.77 6.45 7.04
N GLN A 3 -7.78 6.18 7.86
CA GLN A 3 -7.65 5.77 9.26
C GLN A 3 -8.93 5.10 9.74
N PRO A 4 -8.89 4.26 10.80
CA PRO A 4 -10.08 3.68 11.40
C PRO A 4 -10.99 4.76 11.98
N LYS A 5 -12.32 4.61 11.80
CA LYS A 5 -13.31 5.52 12.42
C LYS A 5 -13.34 5.41 13.95
N LYS A 6 -13.18 4.19 14.48
CA LYS A 6 -13.13 3.90 15.91
C LYS A 6 -12.12 2.79 16.16
N VAL A 7 -11.38 2.87 17.26
CA VAL A 7 -10.46 1.83 17.71
C VAL A 7 -10.81 1.43 19.15
N LYS A 8 -10.71 0.13 19.47
CA LYS A 8 -10.90 -0.35 20.85
C LYS A 8 -9.78 0.11 21.78
N PHE A 9 -8.54 0.13 21.28
CA PHE A 9 -7.35 0.52 22.03
C PHE A 9 -6.62 1.66 21.33
N ARG A 10 -6.34 2.73 22.07
CA ARG A 10 -5.63 3.92 21.54
C ARG A 10 -4.13 3.68 21.32
N ARG A 11 -3.52 2.74 22.04
CA ARG A 11 -2.07 2.46 22.01
C ARG A 11 -1.85 0.94 21.89
N VAL A 12 -1.16 0.50 20.85
CA VAL A 12 -0.86 -0.92 20.61
C VAL A 12 0.64 -1.18 20.60
N GLN A 13 1.08 -2.34 21.08
CA GLN A 13 2.50 -2.70 21.04
C GLN A 13 3.03 -2.74 19.59
N LYS A 14 4.34 -2.50 19.43
CA LYS A 14 5.00 -2.45 18.12
C LYS A 14 4.90 -3.79 17.38
N GLY A 15 5.02 -4.91 18.10
CA GLY A 15 5.09 -6.24 17.50
C GLY A 15 6.36 -6.45 16.66
N LYS A 16 6.50 -7.64 16.07
CA LYS A 16 7.59 -7.99 15.15
C LYS A 16 6.98 -8.33 13.78
N LEU A 17 7.63 -7.88 12.71
CA LEU A 17 7.26 -8.25 11.34
C LEU A 17 8.21 -9.38 10.91
N LYS A 18 7.68 -10.55 10.57
CA LYS A 18 8.47 -11.71 10.17
C LYS A 18 7.76 -12.45 9.03
N GLY A 19 8.56 -13.08 8.18
CA GLY A 19 8.10 -14.00 7.14
C GLY A 19 7.40 -13.33 5.96
N ASN A 20 6.87 -14.18 5.09
CA ASN A 20 6.18 -13.79 3.86
C ASN A 20 4.67 -13.65 4.08
N ALA A 21 4.03 -12.83 3.26
CA ALA A 21 2.59 -12.67 3.24
C ALA A 21 1.89 -13.98 2.84
N GLN A 22 1.19 -14.59 3.79
CA GLN A 22 0.37 -15.79 3.57
C GLN A 22 -1.01 -15.45 2.98
N ARG A 23 -1.46 -14.19 3.08
CA ARG A 23 -2.77 -13.72 2.61
C ARG A 23 -2.64 -12.41 1.83
N GLY A 24 -3.53 -12.23 0.84
CA GLY A 24 -3.54 -11.05 -0.03
C GLY A 24 -2.24 -10.90 -0.83
N ASN A 25 -1.68 -12.03 -1.26
CA ASN A 25 -0.48 -12.15 -2.08
C ASN A 25 -0.77 -12.43 -3.56
N GLN A 26 -2.05 -12.49 -3.91
CA GLN A 26 -2.60 -12.66 -5.25
C GLN A 26 -3.50 -11.47 -5.59
N LEU A 27 -3.61 -11.15 -6.88
CA LEU A 27 -4.58 -10.18 -7.39
C LEU A 27 -5.99 -10.75 -7.21
N SER A 28 -6.98 -9.91 -6.88
CA SER A 28 -8.38 -10.38 -6.78
C SER A 28 -9.39 -9.51 -7.51
N PHE A 29 -9.08 -8.24 -7.77
CA PHE A 29 -9.99 -7.30 -8.42
C PHE A 29 -9.46 -6.84 -9.76
N GLY A 30 -8.22 -6.37 -9.82
CA GLY A 30 -7.60 -5.86 -11.04
C GLY A 30 -6.77 -6.89 -11.80
N SER A 31 -6.48 -6.59 -13.06
CA SER A 31 -5.61 -7.35 -13.96
C SER A 31 -4.14 -7.06 -13.69
N PHE A 32 -3.83 -5.89 -13.13
CA PHE A 32 -2.48 -5.46 -12.82
C PHE A 32 -2.36 -5.04 -11.35
N GLY A 33 -1.15 -5.11 -10.80
CA GLY A 33 -0.89 -4.57 -9.47
C GLY A 33 0.58 -4.52 -9.10
N ILE A 34 0.85 -4.00 -7.90
CA ILE A 34 2.19 -3.99 -7.30
C ILE A 34 2.25 -4.85 -6.04
N LYS A 35 3.25 -5.73 -6.02
CA LYS A 35 3.60 -6.63 -4.93
C LYS A 35 4.78 -6.07 -4.15
N CYS A 36 4.70 -6.04 -2.83
CA CYS A 36 5.81 -5.68 -1.96
C CYS A 36 6.85 -6.80 -1.93
N LEU A 37 8.14 -6.47 -2.01
CA LEU A 37 9.23 -7.44 -1.85
C LEU A 37 9.89 -7.38 -0.47
N GLU A 38 9.58 -6.35 0.31
CA GLU A 38 10.20 -6.06 1.60
C GLU A 38 9.18 -6.02 2.73
N THR A 39 9.70 -5.88 3.95
CA THR A 39 8.88 -5.69 5.15
C THR A 39 8.94 -4.23 5.57
N ALA A 40 7.80 -3.57 5.69
CA ALA A 40 7.77 -2.18 6.13
C ALA A 40 6.45 -1.78 6.78
N TRP A 41 6.45 -0.56 7.32
CA TRP A 41 5.24 0.16 7.69
C TRP A 41 4.94 1.22 6.66
N ILE A 42 3.77 1.14 6.05
CA ILE A 42 3.32 2.10 5.05
C ILE A 42 2.34 3.05 5.71
N THR A 43 2.68 4.33 5.72
CA THR A 43 1.81 5.38 6.27
C THR A 43 0.62 5.64 5.36
N GLY A 44 -0.47 6.17 5.90
CA GLY A 44 -1.59 6.67 5.09
C GLY A 44 -1.16 7.74 4.07
N ARG A 45 -0.06 8.46 4.31
CA ARG A 45 0.46 9.52 3.40
C ARG A 45 1.07 8.89 2.15
N GLN A 46 1.86 7.85 2.33
CA GLN A 46 2.47 7.10 1.24
C GLN A 46 1.41 6.37 0.40
N ILE A 47 0.39 5.78 1.05
CA ILE A 47 -0.73 5.14 0.35
C ILE A 47 -1.46 6.16 -0.53
N GLU A 48 -1.80 7.33 0.02
CA GLU A 48 -2.52 8.36 -0.74
C GLU A 48 -1.66 8.96 -1.86
N ALA A 49 -0.36 9.20 -1.61
CA ALA A 49 0.56 9.67 -2.64
C ALA A 49 0.69 8.68 -3.80
N ALA A 50 0.79 7.38 -3.51
CA ALA A 50 0.81 6.33 -4.52
C ALA A 50 -0.53 6.27 -5.30
N ARG A 51 -1.67 6.33 -4.61
CA ARG A 51 -3.00 6.38 -5.23
C ARG A 51 -3.13 7.55 -6.21
N VAL A 52 -2.77 8.76 -5.77
CA VAL A 52 -2.83 9.97 -6.59
C VAL A 52 -1.92 9.87 -7.80
N ALA A 53 -0.72 9.30 -7.67
CA ALA A 53 0.20 9.10 -8.80
C ALA A 53 -0.42 8.19 -9.88
N VAL A 54 -1.00 7.05 -9.47
CA VAL A 54 -1.69 6.13 -10.37
C VAL A 54 -2.86 6.81 -11.07
N THR A 55 -3.77 7.41 -10.29
CA THR A 55 -4.99 8.05 -10.84
C THR A 55 -4.66 9.19 -11.80
N ARG A 56 -3.60 9.97 -11.54
CA ARG A 56 -3.15 11.05 -12.44
C ARG A 56 -2.59 10.49 -13.74
N HIS A 57 -1.74 9.47 -13.68
CA HIS A 57 -1.14 8.90 -14.89
C HIS A 57 -2.17 8.19 -15.79
N MET A 58 -3.14 7.51 -15.18
CA MET A 58 -4.27 6.88 -15.89
C MET A 58 -5.32 7.90 -16.36
N GLN A 59 -5.15 9.20 -16.10
CA GLN A 59 -6.12 10.24 -16.46
C GLN A 59 -7.56 9.95 -15.96
N ARG A 60 -7.67 9.29 -14.79
CA ARG A 60 -8.94 8.81 -14.21
C ARG A 60 -9.70 7.77 -15.05
N GLN A 61 -9.05 7.14 -16.03
CA GLN A 61 -9.58 5.96 -16.71
C GLN A 61 -9.39 4.71 -15.85
N GLY A 62 -10.26 3.72 -16.04
CA GLY A 62 -10.18 2.45 -15.31
C GLY A 62 -10.48 2.58 -13.81
N GLN A 63 -10.13 1.53 -13.07
CA GLN A 63 -10.39 1.42 -11.64
C GLN A 63 -9.12 1.11 -10.87
N ILE A 64 -9.06 1.59 -9.62
CA ILE A 64 -7.95 1.39 -8.71
C ILE A 64 -8.46 0.84 -7.37
N TRP A 65 -7.81 -0.22 -6.88
CA TRP A 65 -8.07 -0.77 -5.55
C TRP A 65 -6.84 -0.65 -4.68
N ILE A 66 -7.02 -0.13 -3.48
CA ILE A 66 -5.99 -0.14 -2.44
C ILE A 66 -6.23 -1.38 -1.57
N ARG A 67 -5.30 -2.33 -1.59
CA ARG A 67 -5.40 -3.63 -0.90
C ARG A 67 -4.85 -3.63 0.52
N ILE A 68 -4.34 -2.49 0.98
CA ILE A 68 -3.80 -2.28 2.32
C ILE A 68 -4.53 -1.12 3.00
N PHE A 69 -4.73 -1.23 4.31
CA PHE A 69 -5.38 -0.19 5.08
C PHE A 69 -4.54 0.12 6.32
N PRO A 70 -4.32 1.40 6.65
CA PRO A 70 -3.54 1.78 7.82
C PRO A 70 -4.41 1.68 9.08
N ASP A 71 -4.38 0.54 9.74
CA ASP A 71 -5.17 0.21 10.94
C ASP A 71 -4.36 0.29 12.24
N LYS A 72 -3.03 0.20 12.16
CA LYS A 72 -2.16 0.12 13.32
C LYS A 72 -1.72 1.51 13.80
N PRO A 73 -2.08 1.93 15.03
CA PRO A 73 -1.65 3.22 15.53
C PRO A 73 -0.16 3.21 15.90
N ILE A 74 0.55 4.25 15.48
CA ILE A 74 1.93 4.55 15.87
C ILE A 74 1.93 5.66 16.92
N THR A 75 2.89 5.61 17.84
CA THR A 75 3.03 6.61 18.91
C THR A 75 4.41 7.22 18.89
N LYS A 76 4.50 8.50 19.24
CA LYS A 76 5.76 9.23 19.38
C LYS A 76 5.78 10.01 20.68
N LYS A 77 6.94 10.05 21.32
CA LYS A 77 7.18 10.93 22.46
C LYS A 77 7.51 12.33 21.96
N PRO A 78 7.13 13.39 22.68
CA PRO A 78 7.55 14.75 22.34
C PRO A 78 9.07 14.85 22.22
N ALA A 79 9.56 15.86 21.49
CA ALA A 79 10.98 16.18 21.53
C ALA A 79 11.40 16.58 22.97
N GLU A 80 12.70 16.49 23.26
CA GLU A 80 13.31 17.02 24.50
C GLU A 80 12.92 16.32 25.82
N VAL A 81 12.12 15.25 25.78
CA VAL A 81 11.76 14.48 26.98
C VAL A 81 12.71 13.30 27.22
N ARG A 82 13.02 13.01 28.48
CA ARG A 82 13.79 11.81 28.87
C ARG A 82 12.98 10.52 28.68
N MET A 83 13.68 9.39 28.72
CA MET A 83 13.07 8.05 28.75
C MET A 83 12.21 7.83 30.02
N GLY A 84 11.33 6.82 30.01
CA GLY A 84 10.37 6.56 31.10
C GLY A 84 9.02 7.27 30.94
N LYS A 85 8.25 7.43 32.03
CA LYS A 85 6.92 8.10 32.09
C LYS A 85 5.84 7.54 31.15
N GLY A 86 5.99 6.29 30.72
CA GLY A 86 5.03 5.60 29.87
C GLY A 86 5.16 5.91 28.38
N LYS A 87 4.12 5.54 27.63
CA LYS A 87 4.08 5.58 26.17
C LYS A 87 3.57 6.93 25.65
N GLY A 88 4.15 7.39 24.53
CA GLY A 88 3.78 8.64 23.88
C GLY A 88 2.34 8.69 23.34
N ALA A 89 1.96 9.86 22.82
CA ALA A 89 0.68 10.05 22.18
C ALA A 89 0.64 9.35 20.80
N PRO A 90 -0.53 8.84 20.36
CA PRO A 90 -0.71 8.38 18.98
C PRO A 90 -0.48 9.52 17.98
N GLU A 91 0.38 9.29 16.99
CA GLU A 91 0.76 10.28 15.95
C GLU A 91 0.08 9.98 14.61
N GLY A 92 -0.27 8.72 14.35
CA GLY A 92 -0.91 8.33 13.11
C GLY A 92 -1.14 6.83 13.01
N PHE A 93 -1.48 6.38 11.82
CA PHE A 93 -1.72 4.98 11.51
C PHE A 93 -0.83 4.51 10.36
N VAL A 94 -0.44 3.23 10.45
CA VAL A 94 0.36 2.56 9.43
C VAL A 94 -0.28 1.23 9.05
N ALA A 95 -0.10 0.84 7.79
CA ALA A 95 -0.37 -0.50 7.31
C ALA A 95 0.93 -1.33 7.43
N THR A 96 0.86 -2.49 8.06
CA THR A 96 2.00 -3.42 8.09
C THR A 96 2.02 -4.24 6.82
N VAL A 97 3.12 -4.20 6.07
CA VAL A 97 3.31 -5.01 4.86
C VAL A 97 4.49 -5.96 5.03
N THR A 98 4.36 -7.15 4.44
CA THR A 98 5.39 -8.17 4.37
C THR A 98 5.62 -8.59 2.91
N PRO A 99 6.77 -9.21 2.58
CA PRO A 99 7.09 -9.65 1.24
C PRO A 99 5.99 -10.53 0.68
N GLY A 100 5.57 -10.25 -0.56
CA GLY A 100 4.49 -10.95 -1.24
C GLY A 100 3.14 -10.24 -1.18
N ARG A 101 2.93 -9.25 -0.28
CA ARG A 101 1.65 -8.54 -0.15
C ARG A 101 1.36 -7.69 -1.39
N ILE A 102 0.16 -7.82 -1.96
CA ILE A 102 -0.36 -6.90 -2.98
C ILE A 102 -0.84 -5.63 -2.29
N MET A 103 -0.40 -4.47 -2.79
CA MET A 103 -0.72 -3.16 -2.20
C MET A 103 -1.74 -2.36 -3.00
N ILE A 104 -1.58 -2.33 -4.34
CA ILE A 104 -2.46 -1.59 -5.25
C ILE A 104 -2.76 -2.50 -6.44
N GLU A 105 -4.01 -2.48 -6.89
CA GLU A 105 -4.48 -3.13 -8.12
C GLU A 105 -5.12 -2.11 -9.05
N VAL A 106 -5.05 -2.39 -10.34
CA VAL A 106 -5.54 -1.54 -11.43
C VAL A 106 -6.24 -2.41 -12.48
N GLU A 107 -7.32 -1.90 -13.07
CA GLU A 107 -8.12 -2.52 -14.13
C GLU A 107 -8.59 -1.48 -15.15
N GLY A 108 -8.98 -1.93 -16.35
CA GLY A 108 -9.65 -1.09 -17.33
C GLY A 108 -8.74 -0.07 -18.02
N VAL A 109 -7.45 -0.39 -18.13
CA VAL A 109 -6.44 0.38 -18.86
C VAL A 109 -5.47 -0.57 -19.59
N PRO A 110 -4.85 -0.15 -20.70
CA PRO A 110 -3.86 -0.95 -21.42
C PRO A 110 -2.64 -1.32 -20.57
N PHE A 111 -1.96 -2.43 -20.92
CA PHE A 111 -0.80 -2.94 -20.17
C PHE A 111 0.29 -1.89 -19.97
N LEU A 112 0.68 -1.18 -21.05
CA LEU A 112 1.74 -0.17 -21.00
C LEU A 112 1.38 0.98 -20.05
N LEU A 113 0.13 1.44 -20.11
CA LEU A 113 -0.37 2.50 -19.24
C LEU A 113 -0.41 2.05 -17.77
N ALA A 114 -0.88 0.83 -17.51
CA ALA A 114 -0.91 0.26 -16.16
C ALA A 114 0.50 0.09 -15.58
N LYS A 115 1.45 -0.42 -16.38
CA LYS A 115 2.84 -0.63 -15.99
C LYS A 115 3.50 0.68 -15.58
N GLU A 116 3.34 1.73 -16.37
CA GLU A 116 3.93 3.03 -16.08
C GLU A 116 3.26 3.72 -14.89
N ALA A 117 1.92 3.66 -14.78
CA ALA A 117 1.19 4.18 -13.63
C ALA A 117 1.67 3.56 -12.32
N LEU A 118 1.82 2.22 -12.31
CA LEU A 118 2.25 1.47 -11.14
C LEU A 118 3.75 1.65 -10.84
N ARG A 119 4.58 1.90 -11.85
CA ARG A 119 5.99 2.31 -11.67
C ARG A 119 6.08 3.64 -10.92
N LEU A 120 5.28 4.63 -11.31
CA LEU A 120 5.24 5.93 -10.63
C LEU A 120 4.71 5.83 -9.19
N ALA A 121 3.75 4.94 -8.96
CA ALA A 121 3.23 4.63 -7.63
C ALA A 121 4.33 4.04 -6.72
N ALA A 122 5.12 3.12 -7.25
CA ALA A 122 6.22 2.48 -6.51
C ALA A 122 7.22 3.50 -5.96
N GLN A 123 7.51 4.58 -6.71
CA GLN A 123 8.42 5.65 -6.28
C GLN A 123 7.90 6.46 -5.08
N LYS A 124 6.62 6.30 -4.69
CA LYS A 124 6.03 6.96 -3.50
C LYS A 124 6.06 6.06 -2.26
N LEU A 125 6.49 4.81 -2.41
CA LEU A 125 6.51 3.82 -1.35
C LEU A 125 7.94 3.58 -0.86
N PRO A 126 8.15 3.38 0.45
CA PRO A 126 9.47 3.17 1.04
C PRO A 126 9.92 1.70 0.93
N VAL A 127 9.51 0.98 -0.12
CA VAL A 127 9.77 -0.45 -0.30
C VAL A 127 10.03 -0.78 -1.74
N THR A 128 10.87 -1.78 -1.98
CA THR A 128 11.01 -2.38 -3.30
C THR A 128 9.72 -3.11 -3.68
N THR A 129 9.23 -2.87 -4.90
CA THR A 129 7.99 -3.48 -5.41
C THR A 129 8.22 -4.18 -6.74
N ARG A 130 7.35 -5.14 -7.05
CA ARG A 130 7.30 -5.85 -8.33
C ARG A 130 5.95 -5.66 -8.96
N PHE A 131 5.93 -5.27 -10.24
CA PHE A 131 4.73 -5.28 -11.06
C PHE A 131 4.28 -6.72 -11.32
N VAL A 132 2.98 -6.97 -11.16
CA VAL A 132 2.38 -8.29 -11.37
C VAL A 132 1.17 -8.16 -12.30
N VAL A 133 0.99 -9.19 -13.12
CA VAL A 133 -0.12 -9.34 -14.05
C VAL A 133 -0.92 -10.56 -13.63
N ARG A 134 -2.23 -10.52 -13.83
CA ARG A 134 -3.10 -11.68 -13.65
C ARG A 134 -2.74 -12.76 -14.66
N ARG A 135 -2.90 -14.03 -14.30
CA ARG A 135 -2.40 -15.17 -15.12
C ARG A 135 -3.22 -15.38 -16.39
N ASP A 136 -4.51 -15.09 -16.32
CA ASP A 136 -5.52 -15.16 -17.37
C ASP A 136 -5.61 -13.87 -18.20
N PHE A 137 -4.72 -12.90 -17.97
CA PHE A 137 -4.71 -11.68 -18.76
C PHE A 137 -4.27 -12.00 -20.19
N VAL A 138 -5.19 -11.78 -21.13
CA VAL A 138 -4.92 -11.80 -22.57
C VAL A 138 -4.93 -10.35 -23.04
N GLU A 139 -3.83 -9.91 -23.63
CA GLU A 139 -3.78 -8.60 -24.25
C GLU A 139 -4.67 -8.63 -25.49
N SER A 140 -5.79 -7.92 -25.44
CA SER A 140 -6.62 -7.72 -26.62
C SER A 140 -5.83 -6.87 -27.61
N LEU A 141 -5.18 -7.53 -28.57
CA LEU A 141 -4.67 -6.91 -29.78
C LEU A 141 -5.86 -6.37 -30.56
N ILE A 142 -6.26 -5.13 -30.26
CA ILE A 142 -7.05 -4.36 -31.20
C ILE A 142 -6.06 -4.00 -32.31
N ILE A 143 -6.11 -4.79 -33.37
CA ILE A 143 -5.53 -4.44 -34.67
C ILE A 143 -6.44 -3.32 -35.20
N GLU A 144 -6.03 -2.07 -35.00
CA GLU A 144 -6.48 -0.93 -35.83
C GLU A 144 -5.39 -0.60 -36.84
#